data_AF-A0A1B6LLU9-F1
#
_entry.id   AF-A0A1B6LLU9-F1
#
_cell.length_a   1.000
_cell.length_b   1.000
_cell.length_c   1.000
_cell.angle_alpha   90.00
_cell.angle_beta   90.00
_cell.angle_gamma   90.00
#
_symmetry.space_group_name_H-M   'P 1'
#
loop_
_entity.id
_entity.type
_entity.pdbx_description
1 polymer ?
#
loop_
_entity_poly.entity_id
_entity_poly.type
_entity_poly.pdbx_seq_one_letter_code
_entity_poly.pdbx_strand_id
1 'polypeptide(L)'
;MESKEWANMAQPPTAIDNLTAALKGNIIPNQEYLLQGSVLDSVVEVLLHRLRGLCDNVDSGPETFQDHEMCFSLRGTNAQQPASLLLRVRRPMDYPDMPWQLRYIGQPELGTDGSA
;
A
#
# COMPACT_ATOMS: atom_id res chain seq x y z
N MET A 1 42.59 3.42 -30.29
CA MET A 1 41.29 2.74 -30.37
C MET A 1 40.89 2.36 -28.96
N GLU A 2 39.68 2.82 -28.61
CA GLU A 2 38.85 2.61 -27.41
C GLU A 2 39.54 2.17 -26.11
N SER A 3 39.66 2.96 -25.03
CA SER A 3 38.65 3.65 -24.22
C SER A 3 37.48 2.78 -23.70
N LYS A 4 37.61 2.37 -22.43
CA LYS A 4 36.58 2.41 -21.37
C LYS A 4 35.28 1.62 -21.60
N GLU A 5 35.29 0.34 -21.22
CA GLU A 5 34.09 -0.42 -20.84
C GLU A 5 34.06 -0.60 -19.31
N TRP A 6 33.92 0.50 -18.57
CA TRP A 6 33.52 0.45 -17.16
C TRP A 6 32.00 0.61 -17.12
N ALA A 7 31.38 -0.14 -16.21
CA ALA A 7 30.08 0.15 -15.63
C ALA A 7 28.90 0.26 -16.61
N ASN A 8 28.33 -0.88 -16.99
CA ASN A 8 26.92 -0.95 -17.31
C ASN A 8 26.21 -1.92 -16.35
N MET A 9 26.40 -1.72 -15.04
CA MET A 9 25.34 -2.09 -14.10
C MET A 9 24.24 -1.07 -14.34
N ALA A 10 23.20 -1.46 -15.07
CA ALA A 10 21.99 -0.67 -15.21
C ALA A 10 21.56 -0.26 -13.80
N GLN A 11 21.68 1.04 -13.49
CA GLN A 11 21.17 1.57 -12.24
C GLN A 11 19.69 1.18 -12.15
N PRO A 12 19.22 0.65 -11.01
CA PRO A 12 17.80 0.41 -10.85
C PRO A 12 17.08 1.73 -11.12
N PRO A 13 16.01 1.71 -11.94
CA PRO A 13 15.31 2.92 -12.35
C PRO A 13 14.91 3.71 -11.10
N THR A 14 15.20 5.01 -11.12
CA THR A 14 14.92 5.85 -9.96
C THR A 14 13.41 6.02 -9.80
N ALA A 15 12.94 6.33 -8.59
CA ALA A 15 11.52 6.58 -8.35
C ALA A 15 10.93 7.62 -9.33
N ILE A 16 11.74 8.59 -9.78
CA ILE A 16 11.38 9.61 -10.76
C ILE A 16 11.16 9.02 -12.16
N ASP A 17 11.97 8.04 -12.58
CA ASP A 17 11.80 7.36 -13.86
C ASP A 17 10.51 6.53 -13.88
N ASN A 18 10.20 5.85 -12.78
CA ASN A 18 8.95 5.12 -12.61
C ASN A 18 7.73 6.06 -12.61
N LEU A 19 7.83 7.21 -11.93
CA LEU A 19 6.78 8.24 -11.93
C LEU A 19 6.55 8.82 -13.33
N THR A 20 7.62 9.06 -14.09
CA THR A 20 7.57 9.62 -15.45
C THR A 20 6.98 8.60 -16.44
N ALA A 21 7.32 7.32 -16.31
CA ALA A 21 6.72 6.24 -17.09
C ALA A 21 5.23 6.06 -16.75
N ALA A 22 4.87 6.15 -15.46
CA ALA A 22 3.48 6.09 -15.00
C ALA A 22 2.65 7.25 -15.56
N LEU A 23 3.16 8.49 -15.48
CA LEU A 23 2.52 9.68 -16.05
C LEU A 23 2.32 9.57 -17.56
N LYS A 24 3.30 9.04 -18.29
CA LYS A 24 3.18 8.79 -19.75
C LYS A 24 2.17 7.68 -20.08
N GLY A 25 2.00 6.70 -19.19
CA GLY A 25 1.02 5.62 -19.32
C GLY A 25 -0.36 5.95 -18.77
N ASN A 26 -0.61 7.19 -18.34
CA ASN A 26 -1.82 7.59 -17.61
C ASN A 26 -2.09 6.75 -16.34
N ILE A 27 -1.01 6.19 -15.77
CA ILE A 27 -1.01 5.45 -14.51
C ILE A 27 -0.86 6.50 -13.41
N ILE A 28 -1.89 6.68 -12.60
CA ILE A 28 -1.81 7.55 -11.43
C ILE A 28 -0.96 6.83 -10.38
N PRO A 29 0.21 7.37 -10.00
CA PRO A 29 1.02 6.77 -8.93
C PRO A 29 0.23 6.84 -7.62
N ASN A 30 -0.27 5.70 -7.17
CA ASN A 30 -1.08 5.57 -5.95
C ASN A 30 -0.17 5.29 -4.74
N GLN A 31 0.68 6.27 -4.39
CA GLN A 31 1.54 6.18 -3.21
C GLN A 31 0.72 6.44 -1.94
N GLU A 32 0.64 5.45 -1.06
CA GLU A 32 -0.09 5.51 0.20
C GLU A 32 0.90 5.56 1.37
N TYR A 33 0.73 6.51 2.28
CA TYR A 33 1.48 6.58 3.54
C TYR A 33 0.58 6.08 4.66
N LEU A 34 1.05 5.09 5.42
CA LEU A 34 0.31 4.52 6.54
C LEU A 34 1.15 4.56 7.81
N LEU A 35 0.47 4.80 8.94
CA LEU A 35 1.02 4.62 10.28
C LEU A 35 0.21 3.53 10.97
N GLN A 36 0.90 2.52 11.49
CA GLN A 36 0.27 1.40 12.17
C GLN A 36 0.69 1.38 13.63
N GLY A 37 -0.29 1.21 14.50
CA GLY A 37 -0.11 0.99 15.93
C GLY A 37 -1.06 -0.09 16.42
N SER A 38 -0.91 -0.49 17.68
CA SER A 38 -1.85 -1.38 18.35
C SER A 38 -2.35 -0.72 19.63
N VAL A 39 -3.52 -1.16 20.09
CA VAL A 39 -4.16 -0.68 21.32
C VAL A 39 -4.55 -1.89 22.16
N LEU A 40 -4.42 -1.78 23.47
CA LEU A 40 -4.90 -2.83 24.39
C LEU A 40 -6.42 -2.81 24.45
N ASP A 41 -7.03 -3.99 24.54
CA ASP A 41 -8.48 -4.14 24.68
C ASP A 41 -9.03 -3.35 25.88
N SER A 42 -8.25 -3.26 26.97
CA SER A 42 -8.63 -2.52 28.19
C SER A 42 -8.78 -1.01 27.99
N VAL A 43 -8.17 -0.44 26.95
CA VAL A 43 -8.20 1.02 26.70
C VAL A 43 -8.87 1.40 25.37
N VAL A 44 -9.45 0.41 24.65
CA VAL A 44 -10.08 0.64 23.34
C VAL A 44 -11.24 1.64 23.43
N GLU A 45 -12.09 1.54 24.46
CA GLU A 45 -13.23 2.45 24.64
C GLU A 45 -12.77 3.88 24.92
N VAL A 46 -11.70 4.03 25.73
CA VAL A 46 -11.10 5.33 26.02
C VAL A 46 -10.51 5.95 24.75
N LEU A 47 -9.86 5.16 23.92
CA LEU A 47 -9.34 5.62 22.63
C LEU A 47 -10.48 6.06 21.70
N LEU A 48 -11.53 5.25 21.56
CA LEU A 48 -12.69 5.59 20.74
C LEU A 48 -13.37 6.88 21.20
N HIS A 49 -13.51 7.08 22.50
CA HIS A 49 -14.07 8.32 23.05
C HIS A 49 -13.21 9.55 22.71
N ARG A 50 -11.87 9.44 22.82
CA ARG A 50 -10.95 10.51 22.43
C ARG A 50 -10.99 10.80 20.94
N LEU A 51 -11.02 9.76 20.10
CA LEU A 51 -11.13 9.89 18.65
C LEU A 51 -12.43 10.58 18.25
N ARG A 52 -13.57 10.29 18.90
CA ARG A 52 -14.83 11.01 18.63
C ARG A 52 -14.72 12.51 18.85
N GLY A 53 -14.07 12.93 19.94
CA GLY A 53 -13.84 14.35 20.21
C GLY A 53 -12.83 15.01 19.27
N LEU A 54 -11.80 14.26 18.83
CA LEU A 54 -10.77 14.79 17.91
C LEU A 54 -11.23 14.84 16.45
N CYS A 55 -12.04 13.87 16.02
CA CYS A 55 -12.53 13.75 14.64
C CYS A 55 -13.87 14.47 14.42
N ASP A 56 -14.41 15.16 15.43
CA ASP A 56 -15.71 15.85 15.39
C ASP A 56 -16.89 14.95 14.98
N ASN A 57 -16.78 13.64 15.24
CA ASN A 57 -17.78 12.62 14.91
C ASN A 57 -18.66 12.26 16.13
N VAL A 58 -18.94 13.24 17.00
CA VAL A 58 -19.62 13.00 18.28
C VAL A 58 -21.07 12.53 18.07
N ASP A 59 -21.78 13.11 17.09
CA ASP A 59 -23.18 12.80 16.79
C ASP A 59 -23.36 11.61 15.85
N SER A 60 -22.44 11.39 14.91
CA SER A 60 -22.53 10.34 13.89
C SER A 60 -22.03 8.97 14.38
N GLY A 61 -21.19 8.97 15.43
CA GLY A 61 -20.49 7.77 15.88
C GLY A 61 -19.39 7.31 14.90
N PRO A 62 -18.64 6.25 15.25
CA PRO A 62 -17.66 5.68 14.33
C PRO A 62 -18.38 5.03 13.13
N GLU A 63 -17.95 5.35 11.92
CA GLU A 63 -18.42 4.66 10.72
C GLU A 63 -17.96 3.19 10.78
N THR A 64 -18.92 2.28 10.74
CA THR A 64 -18.65 0.84 10.67
C THR A 64 -18.43 0.47 9.21
N PHE A 65 -17.36 -0.29 8.95
CA PHE A 65 -17.12 -0.89 7.64
C PHE A 65 -16.85 -2.38 7.82
N GLN A 66 -17.39 -3.18 6.91
CA GLN A 66 -17.11 -4.60 6.82
C GLN A 66 -16.60 -4.92 5.42
N ASP A 67 -15.29 -5.11 5.28
CA ASP A 67 -14.66 -5.44 4.00
C ASP A 67 -14.34 -6.94 3.91
N HIS A 68 -14.64 -7.55 2.76
CA HIS A 68 -14.12 -8.86 2.40
C HIS A 68 -12.84 -8.69 1.57
N GLU A 69 -11.71 -9.14 2.14
CA GLU A 69 -10.39 -9.05 1.50
C GLU A 69 -9.87 -10.45 1.09
N MET A 70 -9.33 -10.56 -0.13
CA MET A 70 -8.63 -11.74 -0.64
C MET A 70 -7.21 -11.35 -1.09
N CYS A 71 -6.21 -12.14 -0.70
CA CYS A 71 -4.82 -11.94 -1.10
C CYS A 71 -4.38 -13.04 -2.07
N PHE A 72 -4.02 -12.67 -3.29
CA PHE A 72 -3.49 -13.56 -4.31
C PHE A 72 -1.99 -13.37 -4.48
N SER A 73 -1.28 -14.47 -4.69
CA SER A 73 0.15 -14.46 -4.99
C SER A 73 0.36 -15.10 -6.36
N LEU A 74 0.80 -14.30 -7.33
CA LEU A 74 1.18 -14.79 -8.65
C LEU A 74 2.65 -15.19 -8.58
N ARG A 75 2.91 -16.49 -8.71
CA ARG A 75 4.27 -17.03 -8.81
C ARG A 75 4.67 -17.09 -10.28
N GLY A 76 5.81 -16.51 -10.63
CA GLY A 76 6.37 -16.63 -11.96
C GLY A 76 6.68 -18.10 -12.29
N THR A 77 6.35 -18.54 -13.49
CA THR A 77 6.64 -19.90 -13.98
C THR A 77 8.08 -20.06 -14.49
N ASN A 78 8.85 -18.96 -14.54
CA ASN A 78 10.19 -18.91 -15.12
C ASN A 78 11.23 -18.50 -14.07
N ALA A 79 12.38 -19.19 -14.07
CA ALA A 79 13.46 -19.04 -13.09
C ALA A 79 14.09 -17.63 -13.01
N GLN A 80 13.80 -16.75 -13.99
CA GLN A 80 14.29 -15.37 -14.06
C GLN A 80 13.40 -14.32 -13.37
N GLN A 81 12.24 -14.67 -12.80
CA GLN A 81 11.35 -13.72 -12.12
C GLN A 81 11.36 -13.97 -10.59
N PRO A 82 12.25 -13.30 -9.83
CA PRO A 82 12.48 -13.62 -8.41
C PRO A 82 11.45 -13.06 -7.43
N ALA A 83 10.37 -12.39 -7.87
CA ALA A 83 9.38 -11.81 -6.96
C ALA A 83 7.97 -12.33 -7.25
N SER A 84 7.34 -12.97 -6.25
CA SER A 84 5.91 -13.27 -6.29
C SER A 84 5.11 -11.96 -6.25
N LEU A 85 4.26 -11.71 -7.25
CA LEU A 85 3.40 -10.53 -7.27
C LEU A 85 2.24 -10.72 -6.29
N LEU A 86 2.08 -9.80 -5.33
CA LEU A 86 0.96 -9.81 -4.40
C LEU A 86 -0.16 -8.89 -4.89
N LEU A 87 -1.35 -9.46 -5.02
CA LEU A 87 -2.57 -8.75 -5.39
C LEU A 87 -3.57 -8.84 -4.24
N ARG A 88 -4.12 -7.70 -3.84
CA ARG A 88 -5.19 -7.61 -2.86
C ARG A 88 -6.50 -7.26 -3.57
N VAL A 89 -7.54 -8.04 -3.32
CA VAL A 89 -8.89 -7.79 -3.82
C VAL A 89 -9.80 -7.51 -2.64
N ARG A 90 -10.48 -6.36 -2.65
CA ARG A 90 -11.37 -5.92 -1.56
C ARG A 90 -12.76 -5.63 -2.08
N ARG A 91 -13.78 -5.92 -1.27
CA ARG A 91 -15.17 -5.49 -1.50
C ARG A 91 -15.84 -5.14 -0.17
N PRO A 92 -16.53 -3.99 -0.05
CA PRO A 92 -17.37 -3.72 1.11
C PRO A 92 -18.62 -4.59 1.07
N MET A 93 -18.91 -5.21 2.20
CA MET A 93 -20.06 -6.08 2.39
C MET A 93 -21.32 -5.27 2.72
N ASP A 94 -21.16 -4.06 3.27
CA ASP A 94 -22.27 -3.14 3.55
C ASP A 94 -22.89 -2.56 2.27
N TYR A 95 -22.14 -2.58 1.15
CA TYR A 95 -22.55 -2.01 -0.13
C TYR A 95 -22.42 -3.04 -1.26
N PRO A 96 -23.38 -3.96 -1.43
CA PRO A 96 -23.27 -5.07 -2.37
C PRO A 96 -23.19 -4.61 -3.84
N ASP A 97 -23.72 -3.44 -4.18
CA ASP A 97 -23.65 -2.85 -5.51
C ASP A 97 -22.27 -2.26 -5.84
N MET A 98 -21.37 -2.13 -4.86
CA MET A 98 -20.04 -1.60 -5.08
C MET A 98 -19.14 -2.63 -5.80
N PRO A 99 -18.37 -2.22 -6.83
CA PRO A 99 -17.49 -3.13 -7.54
C PRO A 99 -16.32 -3.62 -6.68
N TRP A 100 -15.76 -4.76 -7.07
CA TRP A 100 -14.52 -5.27 -6.50
C TRP A 100 -13.35 -4.35 -6.82
N GLN A 101 -12.52 -4.07 -5.82
CA GLN A 101 -11.31 -3.27 -5.95
C GLN A 101 -10.09 -4.19 -5.98
N LEU A 102 -9.37 -4.21 -7.11
CA LEU A 102 -8.10 -4.91 -7.24
C LEU A 102 -6.95 -3.92 -7.04
N ARG A 103 -6.05 -4.21 -6.10
CA ARG A 103 -4.88 -3.39 -5.79
C ARG A 103 -3.62 -4.25 -5.86
N TYR A 104 -2.63 -3.81 -6.64
CA TYR A 104 -1.27 -4.30 -6.50
C TYR A 104 -0.63 -3.66 -5.26
N ILE A 105 -0.06 -4.48 -4.38
CA ILE A 105 0.64 -3.97 -3.19
C ILE A 105 2.13 -4.15 -3.43
N GLY A 106 2.82 -3.03 -3.66
CA GLY A 106 4.28 -2.99 -3.72
C GLY A 106 4.89 -3.34 -2.36
N GLN A 107 6.19 -3.63 -2.36
CA GLN A 107 6.90 -3.73 -1.09
C GLN A 107 6.94 -2.34 -0.44
N PRO A 108 6.65 -2.21 0.87
CA PRO A 108 6.84 -0.96 1.57
C PRO A 108 8.32 -0.56 1.47
N GLU A 109 8.58 0.73 1.27
CA GLU A 109 9.96 1.23 1.33
C GLU A 109 10.44 1.07 2.78
N LEU A 110 11.35 0.11 3.00
CA LEU A 110 12.02 -0.10 4.28
C LEU A 110 12.85 1.15 4.60
N GLY A 111 12.30 2.06 5.40
CA GLY A 111 13.03 3.25 5.80
C GLY A 111 12.19 4.26 6.56
N THR A 112 11.96 4.00 7.85
CA THR A 112 12.21 4.95 8.96
C THR A 112 12.12 4.15 10.27
N ASP A 113 13.11 3.28 10.51
CA ASP A 113 13.34 2.81 11.87
C ASP A 113 13.66 4.06 12.69
N GLY A 114 12.68 4.54 13.46
CA GLY A 114 12.82 5.69 14.33
C GLY A 114 13.87 5.41 15.39
N SER A 115 15.14 5.63 15.06
CA SER A 115 16.20 5.69 16.04
C SER A 115 16.13 7.04 16.75
N ALA A 116 15.52 6.98 17.94
CA ALA A 116 15.68 7.84 19.11
C ALA A 116 15.41 9.35 18.97
#